data_AF-A0AAD4LME9-F1
#
_entry.id   AF-A0AAD4LME9-F1
#
_cell.length_a   1.000
_cell.length_b   1.000
_cell.length_c   1.000
_cell.angle_alpha   90.00
_cell.angle_beta   90.00
_cell.angle_gamma   90.00
#
_symmetry.space_group_name_H-M   'P 1'
#
loop_
_entity.id
_entity.type
_entity.pdbx_description
1 polymer ?
#
loop_
_entity_poly.entity_id
_entity_poly.type
_entity_poly.pdbx_seq_one_letter_code
_entity_poly.pdbx_strand_id
1 'polypeptide(L)'
;MFIAIIGTRFSGRTTIESYLRAKGFVPVRIVARALDYEARVDDYGEVSTTDQSQQFSFVDVDDRSFDATSNTDSDSRDFLARQAPEQPLWFASPTELLEHVTLNWRSNFVTRDLRTERMIQMFTKRPFFMLVSVDGPISDRFRRANT
;
A
#
# COMPACT_ATOMS: atom_id res chain seq x y z
N MET A 1 -1.65 -9.90 8.27
CA MET A 1 -0.52 -10.25 7.35
C MET A 1 -0.30 -9.12 6.36
N PHE A 2 0.94 -8.72 6.10
CA PHE A 2 1.29 -7.64 5.17
C PHE A 2 2.22 -8.15 4.06
N ILE A 3 1.79 -8.05 2.80
CA ILE A 3 2.53 -8.53 1.62
C ILE A 3 2.99 -7.35 0.77
N ALA A 4 4.29 -7.27 0.51
CA ALA A 4 4.85 -6.37 -0.50
C ALA A 4 5.25 -7.14 -1.76
N ILE A 5 4.80 -6.65 -2.92
CA ILE A 5 5.05 -7.27 -4.22
C ILE A 5 6.09 -6.44 -4.99
N ILE A 6 7.27 -7.00 -5.20
CA ILE A 6 8.34 -6.43 -6.02
C ILE A 6 8.55 -7.27 -7.29
N GLY A 7 9.33 -6.75 -8.23
CA GLY A 7 9.59 -7.45 -9.48
C GLY A 7 9.80 -6.53 -10.68
N THR A 8 10.20 -7.15 -11.79
CA THR A 8 10.53 -6.44 -13.03
C THR A 8 9.30 -5.78 -13.67
N ARG A 9 9.52 -4.89 -14.65
CA ARG A 9 8.41 -4.31 -15.41
C ARG A 9 7.66 -5.40 -16.16
N PHE A 10 6.33 -5.28 -16.20
CA PHE A 10 5.43 -6.23 -16.87
C PHE A 10 5.47 -7.69 -16.33
N SER A 11 6.10 -7.95 -15.19
CA SER A 11 6.20 -9.31 -14.63
C SER A 11 4.88 -9.90 -14.13
N GLY A 12 3.81 -9.09 -14.02
CA GLY A 12 2.48 -9.56 -13.60
C GLY A 12 2.12 -9.20 -12.17
N ARG A 13 2.87 -8.27 -11.53
CA ARG A 13 2.59 -7.78 -10.19
C ARG A 13 1.16 -7.26 -10.01
N THR A 14 0.60 -6.61 -11.03
CA THR A 14 -0.80 -6.16 -11.01
C THR A 14 -1.77 -7.33 -10.90
N THR A 15 -1.53 -8.41 -11.66
CA THR A 15 -2.36 -9.62 -11.62
C THR A 15 -2.36 -10.28 -10.24
N ILE A 16 -1.19 -10.35 -9.59
CA ILE A 16 -1.06 -10.92 -8.24
C ILE A 16 -1.77 -10.04 -7.21
N GLU A 17 -1.66 -8.72 -7.32
CA GLU A 17 -2.40 -7.81 -6.45
C GLU A 17 -3.91 -7.98 -6.62
N SER A 18 -4.42 -8.05 -7.86
CA SER A 18 -5.83 -8.30 -8.13
C SER A 18 -6.30 -9.63 -7.54
N TYR A 19 -5.48 -10.68 -7.63
CA TYR A 19 -5.77 -11.97 -7.00
C TYR A 19 -5.83 -11.86 -5.47
N LEU A 20 -4.88 -11.17 -4.84
CA LEU A 20 -4.86 -10.98 -3.39
C LEU A 20 -6.04 -10.12 -2.92
N ARG A 21 -6.44 -9.10 -3.67
CA ARG A 21 -7.66 -8.33 -3.41
C ARG A 21 -8.90 -9.23 -3.41
N ALA A 22 -9.04 -10.11 -4.40
CA ALA A 22 -10.12 -11.10 -4.44
C ALA A 22 -10.07 -12.11 -3.27
N LYS A 23 -8.92 -12.29 -2.62
CA LYS A 23 -8.75 -13.07 -1.39
C LYS A 23 -8.92 -12.26 -0.09
N GLY A 24 -9.37 -11.01 -0.19
CA GLY A 24 -9.65 -10.15 0.96
C GLY A 24 -8.44 -9.39 1.49
N PHE A 25 -7.38 -9.21 0.71
CA PHE A 25 -6.29 -8.30 1.06
C PHE A 25 -6.67 -6.86 0.71
N VAL A 26 -6.57 -5.98 1.70
CA VAL A 26 -6.76 -4.54 1.55
C VAL A 26 -5.54 -3.94 0.84
N PRO A 27 -5.71 -3.27 -0.30
CA PRO A 27 -4.61 -2.62 -0.98
C PRO A 27 -4.21 -1.34 -0.25
N VAL A 28 -2.92 -1.16 0.01
CA VAL A 28 -2.36 0.04 0.61
C VAL A 28 -1.39 0.71 -0.36
N ARG A 29 -1.42 2.05 -0.39
CA ARG A 29 -0.69 2.90 -1.33
C ARG A 29 0.01 4.05 -0.65
N ILE A 30 1.14 4.46 -1.21
CA ILE A 30 1.88 5.64 -0.76
C ILE A 30 1.73 6.72 -1.83
N VAL A 31 1.41 7.95 -1.40
CA VAL A 31 1.27 9.08 -2.32
C VAL A 31 2.60 9.31 -3.05
N ALA A 32 2.56 9.46 -4.38
CA ALA A 32 3.75 9.53 -5.24
C ALA A 32 4.80 10.55 -4.77
N ARG A 33 4.35 11.73 -4.29
CA ARG A 33 5.24 12.78 -3.77
C ARG A 33 6.19 12.30 -2.67
N ALA A 34 5.75 11.34 -1.86
CA ALA A 34 6.53 10.80 -0.75
C ALA A 34 7.53 9.73 -1.21
N LEU A 35 7.22 9.01 -2.28
CA LEU A 35 8.15 8.06 -2.90
C LEU A 35 9.33 8.80 -3.54
N ASP A 36 9.08 9.96 -4.14
CA ASP A 36 10.13 10.79 -4.75
C ASP A 36 11.04 11.40 -3.70
N TYR A 37 10.53 11.74 -2.51
CA TYR A 37 11.34 12.24 -1.40
C TYR A 37 12.30 11.16 -0.89
N GLU A 38 11.81 9.97 -0.57
CA GLU A 38 12.64 8.86 -0.08
C GLU A 38 13.69 8.43 -1.12
N ALA A 39 13.32 8.36 -2.40
CA ALA A 39 14.27 8.03 -3.46
C ALA A 39 15.38 9.08 -3.64
N ARG A 40 15.09 10.37 -3.37
CA ARG A 40 16.11 11.43 -3.41
C ARG A 40 17.00 11.40 -2.16
N VAL A 41 16.46 11.05 -1.00
CA VAL A 41 17.26 10.87 0.22
C VAL A 41 18.25 9.70 0.05
N ASP A 42 17.91 8.67 -0.71
CA ASP A 42 18.83 7.57 -1.03
C ASP A 42 19.99 7.99 -1.96
N ASP A 43 19.84 9.05 -2.78
CA ASP A 43 20.89 9.57 -3.69
C ASP A 43 21.93 10.44 -2.96
N TYR A 44 21.50 11.15 -1.91
CA TYR A 44 22.38 11.92 -1.04
C TYR A 44 22.69 11.10 0.22
N GLY A 45 23.77 10.33 0.18
CA GLY A 45 24.24 9.52 1.30
C GLY A 45 24.15 10.24 2.64
N GLU A 46 23.65 9.51 3.64
CA GLU A 46 23.38 9.91 5.03
C GLU A 46 24.39 10.94 5.58
N VAL A 47 24.07 12.22 5.46
CA VAL A 47 24.71 13.28 6.23
C VAL A 47 23.96 13.39 7.55
N SER A 48 24.62 12.99 8.63
CA SER A 48 24.13 13.16 10.01
C SER A 48 23.66 14.60 10.23
N THR A 49 22.36 14.78 10.41
CA THR A 49 21.77 16.08 10.75
C THR A 49 21.86 16.31 12.24
N THR A 50 22.67 17.28 12.65
CA THR A 50 22.50 17.96 13.94
C THR A 50 21.36 18.97 13.81
N ASP A 51 20.45 18.84 14.76
CA ASP A 51 19.21 19.56 15.06
C ASP A 51 19.21 21.09 14.86
N GLN A 52 18.11 21.62 14.34
CA GLN A 52 17.44 22.81 14.89
C GLN A 52 16.05 23.08 14.26
N SER A 53 15.17 23.58 15.11
CA SER A 53 13.71 23.62 15.08
C SER A 53 13.09 24.88 14.43
N GLN A 54 11.75 24.87 14.32
CA GLN A 54 10.75 25.97 14.16
C GLN A 54 9.86 25.81 12.89
N GLN A 55 8.54 26.07 12.85
CA GLN A 55 7.45 26.41 13.79
C GLN A 55 6.11 26.33 12.98
N PHE A 56 5.02 25.83 13.59
CA PHE A 56 3.55 26.04 13.43
C PHE A 56 2.98 26.89 12.25
N SER A 57 1.75 26.80 11.73
CA SER A 57 0.47 26.08 11.96
C SER A 57 -0.52 26.53 10.85
N PHE A 58 -1.51 25.74 10.45
CA PHE A 58 -2.75 26.28 9.88
C PHE A 58 -3.95 25.36 10.17
N VAL A 59 -5.06 25.97 10.59
CA VAL A 59 -6.36 25.38 10.98
C VAL A 59 -7.38 25.79 9.93
N ASP A 60 -8.29 24.91 9.51
CA ASP A 60 -9.71 25.29 9.35
C ASP A 60 -10.67 24.09 9.33
N VAL A 61 -11.90 24.37 9.77
CA VAL A 61 -12.99 23.49 10.21
C VAL A 61 -14.15 23.56 9.20
N ASP A 62 -14.91 22.47 8.99
CA ASP A 62 -16.40 22.40 8.85
C ASP A 62 -16.82 21.07 8.19
N ASP A 63 -17.61 20.22 8.85
CA ASP A 63 -19.09 20.19 8.92
C ASP A 63 -19.77 19.74 7.61
N ARG A 64 -20.26 18.49 7.61
CA ARG A 64 -21.68 18.17 7.40
C ARG A 64 -21.96 16.66 7.38
N SER A 65 -22.87 16.30 8.27
CA SER A 65 -23.63 15.06 8.37
C SER A 65 -24.51 14.81 7.14
N PHE A 66 -24.61 13.54 6.73
CA PHE A 66 -25.73 13.07 5.93
C PHE A 66 -26.09 11.63 6.35
N ASP A 67 -27.16 11.54 7.14
CA ASP A 67 -27.84 10.29 7.46
C ASP A 67 -28.68 9.86 6.25
N ALA A 68 -28.55 8.59 5.86
CA ALA A 68 -29.53 7.93 5.01
C ALA A 68 -29.66 6.47 5.45
N THR A 69 -30.56 6.23 6.38
CA THR A 69 -31.13 4.92 6.65
C THR A 69 -32.06 4.54 5.51
N SER A 70 -31.86 3.36 4.91
CA SER A 70 -32.95 2.59 4.31
C SER A 70 -32.65 1.10 4.42
N ASN A 71 -33.46 0.44 5.23
CA ASN A 71 -33.61 -1.01 5.25
C ASN A 71 -34.37 -1.44 4.00
N THR A 72 -34.00 -2.57 3.38
CA THR A 72 -34.93 -3.53 2.78
C THR A 72 -34.22 -4.86 2.48
N ASP A 73 -34.57 -5.82 3.33
CA ASP A 73 -34.76 -7.27 3.12
C ASP A 73 -33.96 -8.08 2.07
N SER A 74 -33.24 -9.05 2.62
CA SER A 74 -33.43 -10.50 2.38
C SER A 74 -33.44 -11.01 0.94
N ASP A 75 -32.32 -11.57 0.45
CA ASP A 75 -32.32 -12.96 -0.02
C ASP A 75 -30.93 -13.58 -0.28
N SER A 76 -30.64 -14.62 0.48
CA SER A 76 -29.93 -15.87 0.13
C SER A 76 -29.02 -15.91 -1.11
N ARG A 77 -27.89 -15.18 -1.09
CA ARG A 77 -26.68 -15.45 -1.91
C ARG A 77 -25.38 -15.29 -1.13
N ASP A 78 -25.44 -15.76 0.11
CA ASP A 78 -24.34 -15.77 1.05
C ASP A 78 -23.21 -16.71 0.55
N PHE A 79 -21.95 -16.37 0.83
CA PHE A 79 -20.69 -17.11 0.59
C PHE A 79 -19.76 -16.78 -0.60
N LEU A 80 -20.16 -16.08 -1.68
CA LEU A 80 -19.21 -15.65 -2.74
C LEU A 80 -19.00 -14.13 -2.85
N ALA A 81 -19.80 -13.33 -2.17
CA ALA A 81 -19.66 -11.88 -2.10
C ALA A 81 -19.08 -11.45 -0.75
N ARG A 82 -17.91 -11.95 -0.37
CA ARG A 82 -17.09 -11.23 0.62
C ARG A 82 -16.61 -9.96 -0.09
N GLN A 83 -17.34 -8.86 0.11
CA GLN A 83 -17.01 -7.52 -0.37
C GLN A 83 -15.49 -7.33 -0.26
N ALA A 84 -14.81 -7.34 -1.40
CA ALA A 84 -13.44 -6.89 -1.43
C ALA A 84 -13.46 -5.43 -0.93
N PRO A 85 -12.51 -5.00 -0.09
CA PRO A 85 -12.37 -3.59 0.24
C PRO A 85 -12.23 -2.79 -1.06
N GLU A 86 -13.27 -2.01 -1.38
CA GLU A 86 -13.51 -1.39 -2.69
C GLU A 86 -12.44 -0.36 -3.08
N GLN A 87 -11.72 0.21 -2.11
CA GLN A 87 -10.76 1.29 -2.37
C GLN A 87 -9.41 1.07 -1.68
N PRO A 88 -8.30 1.43 -2.35
CA PRO A 88 -7.00 1.43 -1.72
C PRO A 88 -6.92 2.50 -0.62
N LEU A 89 -6.29 2.14 0.50
CA LEU A 89 -5.93 3.09 1.55
C LEU A 89 -4.67 3.83 1.13
N TRP A 90 -4.67 5.15 1.28
CA TRP A 90 -3.57 6.03 0.89
C TRP A 90 -2.86 6.58 2.13
N PHE A 91 -1.54 6.52 2.12
CA PHE A 91 -0.67 6.98 3.19
C PHE A 91 0.27 8.07 2.65
N ALA A 92 0.52 9.09 3.46
CA ALA A 92 1.40 10.20 3.08
C ALA A 92 2.87 9.81 3.19
N SER A 93 3.24 8.80 3.98
CA SER A 93 4.62 8.34 4.12
C SER A 93 4.74 6.81 4.34
N PRO A 94 5.90 6.20 4.07
CA PRO A 94 6.15 4.79 4.42
C PRO A 94 6.06 4.52 5.92
N THR A 95 6.42 5.49 6.75
CA THR A 95 6.36 5.40 8.22
C THR A 95 4.93 5.32 8.72
N GLU A 96 4.04 6.19 8.21
CA GLU A 96 2.61 6.16 8.53
C GLU A 96 1.98 4.83 8.11
N LEU A 97 2.35 4.33 6.92
CA LEU A 97 1.94 3.00 6.47
C LEU A 97 2.40 1.91 7.44
N LEU A 98 3.66 1.95 7.88
CA LEU A 98 4.23 0.99 8.84
C LEU A 98 3.48 1.02 10.18
N GLU A 99 3.18 2.20 10.71
CA GLU A 99 2.40 2.36 11.95
C GLU A 99 1.02 1.72 11.79
N HIS A 100 0.31 2.06 10.71
CA HIS A 100 -1.02 1.53 10.43
C HIS A 100 -1.05 0.00 10.32
N VAL A 101 -0.14 -0.61 9.54
CA VAL A 101 -0.10 -2.09 9.38
C VAL A 101 0.39 -2.79 10.65
N THR A 102 1.17 -2.11 11.49
CA THR A 102 1.62 -2.65 12.79
C THR A 102 0.48 -2.66 13.80
N LEU A 103 -0.30 -1.57 13.91
CA LEU A 103 -1.52 -1.50 14.73
C LEU A 103 -2.54 -2.56 14.29
N ASN A 104 -2.69 -2.76 12.98
CA ASN A 104 -3.68 -3.65 12.40
C ASN A 104 -3.09 -4.99 11.93
N TRP A 105 -2.08 -5.54 12.61
CA TRP A 105 -1.30 -6.70 12.13
C TRP A 105 -2.12 -7.97 11.82
N ARG A 106 -3.29 -8.11 12.45
CA ARG A 106 -4.24 -9.22 12.24
C ARG A 106 -5.02 -9.10 10.92
N SER A 107 -5.07 -7.92 10.32
CA SER A 107 -5.71 -7.64 9.04
C SER A 107 -4.77 -7.96 7.87
N ASN A 108 -5.33 -8.18 6.68
CA ASN A 108 -4.58 -8.57 5.49
C ASN A 108 -4.36 -7.36 4.57
N PHE A 109 -3.11 -6.99 4.34
CA PHE A 109 -2.71 -5.83 3.54
C PHE A 109 -1.78 -6.22 2.40
N VAL A 110 -1.90 -5.56 1.25
CA VAL A 110 -1.01 -5.75 0.10
C VAL A 110 -0.53 -4.41 -0.46
N THR A 111 0.76 -4.32 -0.79
CA THR A 111 1.36 -3.15 -1.45
C THR A 111 2.27 -3.51 -2.61
N ARG A 112 2.48 -2.54 -3.51
CA ARG A 112 3.46 -2.58 -4.60
C ARG A 112 4.37 -1.36 -4.62
N ASP A 113 4.26 -0.50 -3.62
CA ASP A 113 4.89 0.82 -3.61
C ASP A 113 6.24 0.83 -2.89
N LEU A 114 6.64 -0.29 -2.27
CA LEU A 114 7.98 -0.45 -1.72
C LEU A 114 8.99 -0.71 -2.85
N ARG A 115 9.66 0.36 -3.30
CA ARG A 115 10.57 0.33 -4.46
C ARG A 115 12.05 0.35 -4.12
N THR A 116 12.41 0.84 -2.93
CA THR A 116 13.81 0.93 -2.47
C THR A 116 14.08 -0.04 -1.33
N GLU A 117 15.36 -0.40 -1.18
CA GLU A 117 15.79 -1.35 -0.16
C GLU A 117 15.53 -0.80 1.26
N ARG A 118 15.81 0.48 1.50
CA ARG A 118 15.55 1.16 2.78
C ARG A 118 14.09 1.03 3.20
N MET A 119 13.17 1.28 2.26
CA MET A 119 11.74 1.11 2.46
C MET A 119 11.36 -0.34 2.75
N ILE A 120 12.08 -1.35 2.25
CA ILE A 120 11.79 -2.76 2.54
C ILE A 120 12.34 -3.14 3.92
N GLN A 121 13.58 -2.74 4.23
CA GLN A 121 14.27 -3.05 5.47
C GLN A 121 13.50 -2.62 6.72
N MET A 122 12.78 -1.50 6.67
CA MET A 122 11.92 -1.05 7.78
C MET A 122 10.78 -2.04 8.11
N PHE A 123 10.23 -2.74 7.10
CA PHE A 123 9.16 -3.74 7.30
C PHE A 123 9.69 -5.14 7.59
N THR A 124 10.89 -5.49 7.14
CA THR A 124 11.51 -6.83 7.36
C THR A 124 11.66 -7.17 8.84
N LYS A 125 11.74 -6.16 9.72
CA LYS A 125 11.77 -6.35 11.18
C LYS A 125 10.44 -6.86 11.78
N ARG A 126 9.35 -6.92 10.99
CA ARG A 126 8.02 -7.30 11.47
C ARG A 126 7.71 -8.76 11.14
N PRO A 127 7.24 -9.57 12.09
CA PRO A 127 7.01 -11.00 11.88
C PRO A 127 5.84 -11.31 10.94
N PHE A 128 4.97 -10.33 10.66
CA PHE A 128 3.81 -10.47 9.77
C PHE A 128 4.05 -9.94 8.35
N PHE A 129 5.29 -9.52 8.04
CA PHE A 129 5.67 -9.01 6.73
C PHE A 129 6.18 -10.11 5.81
N MET A 130 5.76 -10.08 4.55
CA MET A 130 6.23 -10.97 3.50
C MET A 130 6.58 -10.17 2.25
N LEU A 131 7.81 -10.35 1.76
CA LEU A 131 8.26 -9.80 0.48
C LEU A 131 8.14 -10.86 -0.61
N VAL A 132 7.39 -10.57 -1.66
CA VAL A 132 7.18 -11.45 -2.81
C VAL A 132 7.83 -10.82 -4.04
N SER A 133 8.87 -11.47 -4.56
CA SER A 133 9.47 -11.09 -5.84
C SER A 133 8.84 -11.86 -6.99
N VAL A 134 8.39 -11.12 -8.00
CA VAL A 134 7.68 -11.66 -9.17
C VAL A 134 8.48 -11.36 -10.41
N ASP A 135 8.87 -12.41 -11.12
CA ASP A 135 9.47 -12.30 -12.44
C ASP A 135 8.60 -13.00 -13.51
N GLY A 136 8.89 -12.73 -14.77
CA GLY A 136 8.19 -13.35 -15.89
C GLY A 136 9.11 -13.54 -17.10
N PRO A 137 8.86 -14.55 -17.95
CA PRO A 137 9.58 -14.74 -19.21
C PRO A 137 9.58 -13.45 -20.06
N ILE A 138 10.67 -13.19 -20.78
CA ILE A 138 10.79 -11.97 -21.59
C ILE A 138 9.70 -11.87 -22.67
N SER A 139 9.30 -13.00 -23.24
CA SER A 139 8.18 -13.11 -24.18
C SER A 139 6.86 -12.62 -23.60
N ASP A 140 6.54 -13.03 -22.38
CA ASP A 140 5.30 -12.65 -21.69
C ASP A 140 5.33 -11.17 -21.27
N ARG A 141 6.49 -10.69 -20.79
CA ARG A 141 6.70 -9.28 -20.46
C ARG A 141 6.52 -8.38 -21.68
N PHE A 142 7.09 -8.76 -22.82
CA PHE A 142 6.94 -8.04 -24.08
C PHE A 142 5.49 -8.01 -24.56
N ARG A 143 4.80 -9.16 -24.51
CA ARG A 143 3.36 -9.23 -24.87
C ARG A 143 2.52 -8.27 -24.04
N ARG A 144 2.73 -8.22 -22.72
CA ARG A 144 2.02 -7.32 -21.80
C ARG A 144 2.38 -5.85 -21.97
N ALA A 145 3.56 -5.55 -22.52
CA ALA A 145 3.99 -4.17 -22.78
C ALA A 145 3.35 -3.58 -24.04
N ASN A 146 2.94 -4.43 -24.98
CA ASN A 146 2.35 -4.05 -26.27
C ASN A 146 0.83 -4.24 -26.33
N THR A 147 0.19 -4.57 -25.21
CA THR A 147 -1.27 -4.57 -25.07
C THR A 147 -1.73 -3.24 -24.52
#